data_AF-A0AAT9H9E9-F1
#
_entry.id   AF-A0AAT9H9E9-F1
#
_cell.length_a   1.000
_cell.length_b   1.000
_cell.length_c   1.000
_cell.angle_alpha   90.00
_cell.angle_beta   90.00
_cell.angle_gamma   90.00
#
_symmetry.space_group_name_H-M   'P 1'
#
loop_
_entity.id
_entity.type
_entity.pdbx_description
1 polymer ?
#
loop_
_entity_poly.entity_id
_entity_poly.type
_entity_poly.pdbx_seq_one_letter_code
_entity_poly.pdbx_strand_id
1 'polypeptide(L)'
;MTDTASRPGLDAQGFIGREGSLARVPPVFRPVVASAREELTAAFGARLNGAYLYGSVPRGTARVGRSDLDLLVSLHGEPTAADRDATRALEERLDARFPQIDGVGTLLHSRERLLSERERYDLGWFVSCLCTPLYGEDLAGLLPRHRPGSLLARETNGDLALLLPAGGSASPPPTAPRRPGGRSSASCPATSYAPASPS
;
A
#
# COMPACT_ATOMS: atom_id res chain seq x y z
N MET A 1 -2.85 -3.60 -32.88
CA MET A 1 -2.14 -4.09 -31.70
C MET A 1 -2.14 -2.95 -30.70
N THR A 2 -3.01 -3.01 -29.70
CA THR A 2 -3.14 -1.98 -28.67
C THR A 2 -1.87 -1.98 -27.84
N ASP A 3 -1.18 -0.84 -27.83
CA ASP A 3 -0.06 -0.55 -26.94
C ASP A 3 -0.57 -0.63 -25.49
N THR A 4 -0.32 -1.76 -24.83
CA THR A 4 -0.63 -1.92 -23.40
C THR A 4 0.38 -1.09 -22.65
N ALA A 5 0.12 0.22 -22.53
CA ALA A 5 0.93 1.14 -21.76
C ALA A 5 1.20 0.52 -20.38
N SER A 6 2.46 0.15 -20.14
CA SER A 6 2.93 -0.40 -18.88
C SER A 6 2.58 0.57 -17.76
N ARG A 7 1.62 0.20 -16.91
CA ARG A 7 1.24 1.00 -15.73
C ARG A 7 2.25 0.72 -14.63
N PRO A 8 3.00 1.73 -14.14
CA PRO A 8 3.95 1.54 -13.04
C PRO A 8 3.25 0.87 -11.85
N GLY A 9 3.90 -0.16 -11.28
CA GLY A 9 3.37 -0.90 -10.13
C GLY A 9 2.41 -2.05 -10.46
N LEU A 10 2.02 -2.25 -11.73
CA LEU A 10 1.23 -3.41 -12.15
C LEU A 10 2.06 -4.36 -13.02
N ASP A 11 1.79 -5.66 -12.91
CA ASP A 11 2.30 -6.65 -13.85
C ASP A 11 1.49 -6.73 -15.15
N ALA A 12 1.95 -7.55 -16.09
CA ALA A 12 1.33 -7.73 -17.41
C ALA A 12 -0.12 -8.24 -17.35
N GLN A 13 -0.48 -8.92 -16.26
CA GLN A 13 -1.84 -9.39 -16.02
C GLN A 13 -2.67 -8.30 -15.35
N GLY A 14 -2.09 -7.23 -14.82
CA GLY A 14 -2.76 -6.11 -14.16
C GLY A 14 -2.96 -6.30 -12.65
N PHE A 15 -2.18 -7.17 -12.01
CA PHE A 15 -2.10 -7.23 -10.56
C PHE A 15 -1.03 -6.29 -10.02
N ILE A 16 -1.21 -5.83 -8.79
CA ILE A 16 -0.26 -4.98 -8.07
C ILE A 16 0.98 -5.80 -7.75
N GLY A 17 2.12 -5.37 -8.30
CA GLY A 17 3.43 -5.93 -7.99
C GLY A 17 3.98 -5.39 -6.68
N ARG A 18 4.96 -6.09 -6.13
CA ARG A 18 5.65 -5.67 -4.91
C ARG A 18 6.36 -4.33 -5.12
N GLU A 19 6.15 -3.41 -4.19
CA GLU A 19 6.68 -2.05 -4.26
C GLU A 19 8.21 -2.03 -4.05
N GLY A 20 8.71 -2.86 -3.12
CA GLY A 20 10.11 -2.93 -2.72
C GLY A 20 10.88 -4.15 -3.23
N SER A 21 12.22 -4.09 -3.09
CA SER A 21 13.13 -5.20 -3.34
C SER A 21 14.45 -4.99 -2.57
N LEU A 22 15.04 -6.06 -2.03
CA LEU A 22 16.37 -6.00 -1.40
C LEU A 22 17.46 -5.51 -2.38
N ALA A 23 17.28 -5.74 -3.69
CA ALA A 23 18.19 -5.26 -4.72
C ALA A 23 18.19 -3.72 -4.86
N ARG A 24 17.10 -3.05 -4.42
CA ARG A 24 16.96 -1.59 -4.45
C ARG A 24 17.46 -0.92 -3.17
N VAL A 25 17.80 -1.69 -2.13
CA VAL A 25 18.30 -1.14 -0.86
C VAL A 25 19.62 -0.40 -1.12
N PRO A 26 19.69 0.92 -0.86
CA PRO A 26 20.90 1.68 -1.10
C PRO A 26 22.04 1.15 -0.21
N PRO A 27 23.30 1.14 -0.69
CA PRO A 27 24.42 0.54 0.05
C PRO A 27 24.56 1.02 1.50
N VAL A 28 24.29 2.29 1.77
CA VAL A 28 24.37 2.89 3.12
C VAL A 28 23.39 2.28 4.13
N PHE A 29 22.26 1.73 3.67
CA PHE A 29 21.25 1.09 4.53
C PHE A 29 21.45 -0.42 4.67
N ARG A 30 22.34 -1.05 3.90
CA ARG A 30 22.55 -2.51 3.97
C ARG A 30 23.03 -2.98 5.35
N PRO A 31 23.92 -2.27 6.08
CA PRO A 31 24.33 -2.69 7.41
C PRO A 31 23.17 -2.76 8.42
N VAL A 32 22.29 -1.76 8.44
CA VAL A 32 21.14 -1.77 9.35
C VAL A 32 20.13 -2.87 8.98
N VAL A 33 19.91 -3.12 7.68
CA VAL A 33 19.06 -4.24 7.21
C VAL A 33 19.62 -5.60 7.62
N ALA A 34 20.94 -5.80 7.54
CA ALA A 34 21.59 -7.02 7.98
C ALA A 34 21.46 -7.19 9.51
N SER A 35 21.74 -6.14 10.29
CA SER A 35 21.59 -6.15 11.76
C SER A 35 20.14 -6.45 12.16
N ALA A 36 19.16 -5.82 11.51
CA ALA A 36 17.75 -6.07 11.78
C ALA A 36 17.39 -7.55 11.56
N ARG A 37 17.85 -8.16 10.46
CA ARG A 37 17.64 -9.60 10.22
C ARG A 37 18.23 -10.44 11.34
N GLU A 38 19.49 -10.21 11.70
CA GLU A 38 20.19 -10.98 12.74
C GLU A 38 19.52 -10.82 14.11
N GLU A 39 19.23 -9.59 14.53
CA GLU A 39 18.63 -9.30 15.82
C GLU A 39 17.19 -9.81 15.92
N LEU A 40 16.39 -9.74 14.85
CA LEU A 40 15.05 -10.33 14.82
C LEU A 40 15.12 -11.85 15.00
N THR A 41 16.04 -12.52 14.30
CA THR A 41 16.21 -13.97 14.43
C THR A 41 16.67 -14.38 15.83
N ALA A 42 17.54 -13.58 16.46
CA ALA A 42 17.99 -13.81 17.83
C ALA A 42 16.90 -13.56 18.87
N ALA A 43 16.12 -12.48 18.72
CA ALA A 43 15.10 -12.07 19.68
C ALA A 43 13.90 -13.03 19.71
N PHE A 44 13.46 -13.50 18.54
CA PHE A 44 12.23 -14.28 18.44
C PHE A 44 12.47 -15.78 18.23
N GLY A 45 13.64 -16.19 17.74
CA GLY A 45 14.01 -17.60 17.54
C GLY A 45 12.91 -18.41 16.84
N ALA A 46 12.51 -19.53 17.44
CA ALA A 46 11.48 -20.41 16.91
C ALA A 46 10.06 -19.79 16.84
N ARG A 47 9.81 -18.65 17.50
CA ARG A 47 8.54 -17.92 17.37
C ARG A 47 8.46 -17.13 16.06
N LEU A 48 9.59 -16.79 15.45
CA LEU A 48 9.63 -16.00 14.22
C LEU A 48 9.18 -16.83 13.02
N ASN A 49 8.04 -16.49 12.43
CA ASN A 49 7.60 -17.08 11.17
C ASN A 49 8.25 -16.38 9.96
N GLY A 50 8.30 -15.05 9.98
CA GLY A 50 8.89 -14.26 8.91
C GLY A 50 9.12 -12.81 9.32
N ALA A 51 10.02 -12.15 8.60
CA ALA A 51 10.27 -10.72 8.75
C ALA A 51 10.35 -10.05 7.38
N TYR A 52 9.92 -8.80 7.32
CA TYR A 52 9.82 -8.02 6.10
C TYR A 52 10.31 -6.59 6.32
N LEU A 53 10.87 -6.00 5.26
CA LEU A 53 11.04 -4.55 5.15
C LEU A 53 9.87 -3.98 4.36
N TYR A 54 9.38 -2.80 4.74
CA TYR A 54 8.53 -2.00 3.85
C TYR A 54 9.03 -0.55 3.83
N GLY A 55 8.27 0.35 3.21
CA GLY A 55 8.61 1.76 3.24
C GLY A 55 9.78 2.15 2.35
N SER A 56 10.47 3.22 2.72
CA SER A 56 11.41 3.92 1.83
C SER A 56 12.68 3.13 1.51
N VAL A 57 13.14 2.29 2.45
CA VAL A 57 14.39 1.52 2.36
C VAL A 57 14.35 0.48 1.23
N PRO A 58 13.40 -0.48 1.20
CA PRO A 58 13.32 -1.45 0.10
C PRO A 58 12.83 -0.82 -1.22
N ARG A 59 12.28 0.40 -1.21
CA ARG A 59 11.98 1.15 -2.44
C ARG A 59 13.20 1.80 -3.08
N GLY A 60 14.30 1.94 -2.33
CA GLY A 60 15.48 2.68 -2.79
C GLY A 60 15.30 4.21 -2.72
N THR A 61 14.31 4.69 -1.97
CA THR A 61 14.01 6.13 -1.85
C THR A 61 14.35 6.69 -0.46
N ALA A 62 14.91 5.88 0.43
CA ALA A 62 15.33 6.29 1.76
C ALA A 62 16.40 7.40 1.72
N ARG A 63 16.30 8.34 2.65
CA ARG A 63 17.20 9.47 2.82
C ARG A 63 17.95 9.32 4.13
N VAL A 64 19.28 9.44 4.07
CA VAL A 64 20.16 9.32 5.24
C VAL A 64 19.77 10.33 6.31
N GLY A 65 19.57 9.85 7.55
CA GLY A 65 19.22 10.65 8.73
C GLY A 65 17.83 11.27 8.68
N ARG A 66 16.92 10.76 7.84
CA ARG A 66 15.54 11.25 7.69
C ARG A 66 14.52 10.15 7.39
N SER A 67 14.96 8.91 7.32
CA SER A 67 14.10 7.80 6.91
C SER A 67 14.19 6.71 7.93
N ASP A 68 13.03 6.32 8.42
CA ASP A 68 12.86 5.27 9.39
C ASP A 68 13.18 3.91 8.76
N LEU A 69 13.54 2.95 9.61
CA LEU A 69 13.53 1.54 9.25
C LEU A 69 12.17 0.94 9.58
N ASP A 70 11.39 0.67 8.55
CA ASP A 70 10.06 0.07 8.66
C ASP A 70 10.12 -1.47 8.56
N LEU A 71 9.67 -2.15 9.61
CA LEU A 71 9.70 -3.60 9.77
C LEU A 71 8.29 -4.18 9.96
N LEU A 72 8.02 -5.33 9.35
CA LEU A 72 6.89 -6.17 9.73
C LEU A 72 7.40 -7.53 10.17
N VAL A 73 6.97 -7.98 11.35
CA VAL A 73 7.30 -9.26 11.95
C VAL A 73 6.04 -10.13 12.03
N SER A 74 6.14 -11.31 11.44
CA SER A 74 5.14 -12.38 11.57
C SER A 74 5.63 -13.41 12.58
N LEU A 75 4.87 -13.62 13.65
CA LEU A 75 5.11 -14.69 14.62
C LEU A 75 4.22 -15.90 14.33
N HIS A 76 4.66 -17.10 14.70
CA HIS A 76 3.86 -18.32 14.57
C HIS A 76 2.56 -18.28 15.39
N GLY A 77 2.54 -17.56 16.51
CA GLY A 77 1.35 -17.35 17.36
C GLY A 77 1.11 -15.88 17.65
N GLU A 78 0.08 -15.59 18.46
CA GLU A 78 -0.25 -14.22 18.85
C GLU A 78 0.89 -13.53 19.61
N PRO A 79 1.21 -12.26 19.27
CA PRO A 79 2.21 -11.48 19.99
C PRO A 79 1.85 -11.26 21.45
N THR A 80 2.77 -11.60 22.33
CA THR A 80 2.68 -11.40 23.77
C THR A 80 3.23 -10.03 24.17
N ALA A 81 3.04 -9.64 25.44
CA ALA A 81 3.69 -8.45 25.99
C ALA A 81 5.23 -8.56 25.91
N ALA A 82 5.79 -9.75 26.21
CA ALA A 82 7.23 -9.99 26.09
C ALA A 82 7.74 -9.84 24.65
N ASP A 83 6.97 -10.26 23.64
CA ASP A 83 7.35 -10.05 22.24
C ASP A 83 7.38 -8.55 21.89
N ARG A 84 6.43 -7.77 22.40
CA ARG A 84 6.39 -6.31 22.21
C ARG A 84 7.55 -5.62 22.93
N ASP A 85 7.94 -6.09 24.10
CA ASP A 85 9.07 -5.56 24.86
C ASP A 85 10.39 -5.87 24.14
N ALA A 86 10.55 -7.10 23.62
CA ALA A 86 11.68 -7.48 22.80
C ALA A 86 11.77 -6.65 21.50
N THR A 87 10.62 -6.33 20.90
CA THR A 87 10.52 -5.45 19.74
C THR A 87 11.04 -4.05 20.05
N ARG A 88 10.55 -3.40 21.11
CA ARG A 88 11.01 -2.05 21.49
C ARG A 88 12.50 -2.02 21.81
N ALA A 89 13.00 -3.03 22.53
CA ALA A 89 14.43 -3.12 22.83
C ALA A 89 15.29 -3.27 21.57
N LEU A 90 14.78 -3.94 20.53
CA LEU A 90 15.43 -4.04 19.23
C LEU A 90 15.41 -2.70 18.47
N GLU A 91 14.26 -2.03 18.45
CA GLU A 91 14.10 -0.70 17.83
C GLU A 91 15.09 0.30 18.43
N GLU A 92 15.16 0.38 19.76
CA GLU A 92 16.09 1.26 20.48
C GLU A 92 17.57 0.97 20.14
N ARG A 93 17.95 -0.31 20.06
CA ARG A 93 19.34 -0.68 19.72
C ARG A 93 19.71 -0.35 18.28
N LEU A 94 18.81 -0.61 17.34
CA LEU A 94 19.05 -0.30 15.93
C LEU A 94 19.14 1.21 15.72
N ASP A 95 18.20 1.97 16.29
CA ASP A 95 18.20 3.43 16.19
C ASP A 95 19.47 4.05 16.78
N ALA A 96 19.87 3.61 17.98
CA ALA A 96 21.09 4.09 18.62
C ALA A 96 22.38 3.74 17.84
N ARG A 97 22.38 2.61 17.11
CA ARG A 97 23.57 2.10 16.41
C ARG A 97 23.75 2.66 15.01
N PHE A 98 22.67 3.04 14.33
CA PHE A 98 22.69 3.34 12.90
C PHE A 98 22.23 4.77 12.61
N PRO A 99 23.15 5.75 12.56
CA PRO A 99 22.79 7.16 12.35
C PRO A 99 22.22 7.48 10.95
N GLN A 100 22.21 6.51 10.03
CA GLN A 100 21.60 6.69 8.72
C GLN A 100 20.07 6.59 8.74
N ILE A 101 19.47 6.04 9.79
CA ILE A 101 18.01 6.00 9.99
C ILE A 101 17.57 7.09 10.97
N ASP A 102 16.27 7.37 11.00
CA ASP A 102 15.63 8.34 11.89
C ASP A 102 14.50 7.65 12.69
N GLY A 103 14.85 6.57 13.39
CA GLY A 103 13.90 5.70 14.06
C GLY A 103 13.68 4.34 13.37
N VAL A 104 13.03 3.45 14.12
CA VAL A 104 12.60 2.12 13.68
C VAL A 104 11.15 1.93 14.09
N GLY A 105 10.33 1.43 13.18
CA GLY A 105 8.93 1.10 13.45
C GLY A 105 8.65 -0.36 13.07
N THR A 106 8.16 -1.14 14.03
CA THR A 106 7.86 -2.57 13.81
C THR A 106 6.38 -2.89 13.99
N LEU A 107 5.74 -3.35 12.91
CA LEU A 107 4.45 -4.01 12.97
C LEU A 107 4.62 -5.46 13.40
N LEU A 108 3.87 -5.90 14.42
CA LEU A 108 4.01 -7.22 15.00
C LEU A 108 2.66 -7.96 15.02
N HIS A 109 2.57 -9.06 14.27
CA HIS A 109 1.33 -9.81 14.06
C HIS A 109 1.56 -11.33 14.06
N SER A 110 0.52 -12.10 14.35
CA SER A 110 0.53 -13.55 14.14
C SER A 110 0.40 -13.88 12.65
N ARG A 111 0.98 -15.01 12.22
CA ARG A 111 0.77 -15.59 10.90
C ARG A 111 -0.72 -15.82 10.62
N GLU A 112 -1.46 -16.34 11.62
CA GLU A 112 -2.89 -16.59 11.51
C GLU A 112 -3.65 -15.31 11.12
N ARG A 113 -3.38 -14.20 11.82
CA ARG A 113 -4.01 -12.92 11.53
C ARG A 113 -3.67 -12.42 10.13
N LEU A 114 -2.40 -12.42 9.76
CA LEU A 114 -1.93 -11.96 8.44
C LEU A 114 -2.55 -12.73 7.27
N LEU A 115 -2.91 -14.00 7.49
CA LEU A 115 -3.54 -14.87 6.48
C LEU A 115 -5.07 -14.94 6.59
N SER A 116 -5.67 -14.22 7.55
CA SER A 116 -7.11 -14.32 7.80
C SER A 116 -7.94 -13.64 6.71
N GLU A 117 -9.15 -14.17 6.47
CA GLU A 117 -10.11 -13.58 5.52
C GLU A 117 -10.48 -12.13 5.87
N ARG A 118 -10.54 -11.83 7.16
CA ARG A 118 -10.82 -10.48 7.66
C ARG A 118 -9.75 -9.47 7.24
N GLU A 119 -8.50 -9.90 7.22
CA GLU A 119 -7.35 -9.05 6.94
C GLU A 119 -6.93 -9.11 5.46
N ARG A 120 -7.69 -9.85 4.62
CA ARG A 120 -7.39 -10.08 3.20
C ARG A 120 -7.07 -8.80 2.43
N TYR A 121 -7.85 -7.75 2.64
CA TYR A 121 -7.71 -6.47 1.93
C TYR A 121 -6.97 -5.39 2.73
N ASP A 122 -6.47 -5.73 3.92
CA ASP A 122 -5.64 -4.87 4.75
C ASP A 122 -4.26 -5.51 4.93
N LEU A 123 -3.98 -6.19 6.05
CA LEU A 123 -2.65 -6.76 6.32
C LEU A 123 -2.22 -7.79 5.26
N GLY A 124 -3.13 -8.58 4.70
CA GLY A 124 -2.83 -9.53 3.62
C GLY A 124 -2.37 -8.83 2.34
N TRP A 125 -3.04 -7.74 1.96
CA TRP A 125 -2.60 -6.89 0.86
C TRP A 125 -1.27 -6.20 1.18
N PHE A 126 -1.13 -5.69 2.40
CA PHE A 126 0.09 -5.01 2.86
C PHE A 126 1.32 -5.92 2.76
N VAL A 127 1.21 -7.17 3.22
CA VAL A 127 2.27 -8.18 3.09
C VAL A 127 2.55 -8.52 1.62
N SER A 128 1.51 -8.67 0.80
CA SER A 128 1.66 -9.09 -0.60
C SER A 128 2.29 -8.01 -1.48
N CYS A 129 1.93 -6.74 -1.26
CA CYS A 129 2.24 -5.65 -2.16
C CYS A 129 3.28 -4.67 -1.62
N LEU A 130 3.35 -4.44 -0.30
CA LEU A 130 4.23 -3.41 0.27
C LEU A 130 5.44 -4.00 1.01
N CYS A 131 5.32 -5.22 1.50
CA CYS A 131 6.39 -5.89 2.23
C CYS A 131 7.38 -6.61 1.30
N THR A 132 8.67 -6.42 1.57
CA THR A 132 9.82 -7.09 0.96
C THR A 132 10.37 -8.13 1.92
N PRO A 133 10.38 -9.42 1.57
CA PRO A 133 10.86 -10.49 2.43
C PRO A 133 12.31 -10.27 2.86
N LEU A 134 12.55 -10.36 4.16
CA LEU A 134 13.86 -10.24 4.80
C LEU A 134 14.31 -11.56 5.41
N TYR A 135 13.39 -12.32 6.01
CA TYR A 135 13.63 -13.62 6.63
C TYR A 135 12.37 -14.49 6.61
N GLY A 136 12.55 -15.81 6.59
CA GLY A 136 11.47 -16.79 6.68
C GLY A 136 10.77 -17.04 5.35
N GLU A 137 9.67 -17.81 5.41
CA GLU A 137 8.80 -18.06 4.27
C GLU A 137 8.06 -16.78 3.88
N ASP A 138 8.03 -16.46 2.59
CA ASP A 138 7.27 -15.32 2.07
C ASP A 138 5.76 -15.64 2.04
N LEU A 139 5.02 -15.08 2.99
CA LEU A 139 3.57 -15.27 3.12
C LEU A 139 2.79 -14.77 1.90
N ALA A 140 3.35 -13.89 1.08
CA ALA A 140 2.69 -13.42 -0.15
C ALA A 140 2.35 -14.57 -1.10
N GLY A 141 3.08 -15.70 -1.04
CA GLY A 141 2.77 -16.90 -1.83
C GLY A 141 1.49 -17.63 -1.42
N LEU A 142 0.99 -17.35 -0.20
CA LEU A 142 -0.24 -17.92 0.36
C LEU A 142 -1.42 -16.96 0.29
N LEU A 143 -1.16 -15.72 -0.13
CA LEU A 143 -2.13 -14.64 -0.19
C LEU A 143 -2.62 -14.43 -1.62
N PRO A 144 -3.86 -13.93 -1.80
CA PRO A 144 -4.38 -13.61 -3.12
C PRO A 144 -3.58 -12.49 -3.78
N ARG A 145 -3.46 -12.53 -5.11
CA ARG A 145 -2.94 -11.38 -5.86
C ARG A 145 -4.03 -10.31 -5.98
N HIS A 146 -3.65 -9.05 -5.78
CA HIS A 146 -4.58 -7.93 -5.75
C HIS A 146 -4.58 -7.14 -7.06
N ARG A 147 -5.77 -6.75 -7.52
CA ARG A 147 -5.95 -5.75 -8.58
C ARG A 147 -6.44 -4.44 -7.97
N PRO A 148 -6.10 -3.29 -8.55
CA PRO A 148 -6.74 -2.03 -8.17
C PRO A 148 -8.26 -2.14 -8.36
N GLY A 149 -9.01 -1.77 -7.33
CA GLY A 149 -10.48 -1.83 -7.35
C GLY A 149 -11.06 -1.06 -6.17
N SER A 150 -12.34 -0.70 -6.26
CA SER A 150 -13.03 0.09 -5.23
C SER A 150 -13.08 -0.61 -3.87
N LEU A 151 -13.22 -1.93 -3.85
CA LEU A 151 -13.17 -2.73 -2.62
C LEU A 151 -11.80 -2.57 -1.94
N LEU A 152 -10.71 -2.88 -2.67
CA LEU A 152 -9.36 -2.74 -2.13
C LEU A 152 -9.11 -1.32 -1.63
N ALA A 153 -9.45 -0.30 -2.43
CA ALA A 153 -9.28 1.10 -2.04
C ALA A 153 -10.06 1.47 -0.78
N ARG A 154 -11.26 0.93 -0.57
CA ARG A 154 -12.05 1.20 0.65
C ARG A 154 -11.43 0.51 1.85
N GLU A 155 -11.15 -0.79 1.76
CA GLU A 155 -10.66 -1.55 2.91
C GLU A 155 -9.27 -1.07 3.37
N THR A 156 -8.36 -0.70 2.45
CA THR A 156 -7.04 -0.16 2.83
C THR A 156 -7.07 1.24 3.44
N ASN A 157 -8.14 2.01 3.19
CA ASN A 157 -8.30 3.35 3.77
C ASN A 157 -9.24 3.35 4.99
N GLY A 158 -9.83 2.20 5.34
CA GLY A 158 -10.76 2.04 6.44
C GLY A 158 -11.84 3.13 6.48
N ASP A 159 -12.00 3.72 7.66
CA ASP A 159 -13.01 4.74 7.94
C ASP A 159 -12.61 6.16 7.49
N LEU A 160 -11.53 6.32 6.71
CA LEU A 160 -11.14 7.64 6.20
C LEU A 160 -12.29 8.33 5.46
N ALA A 161 -13.16 7.56 4.80
CA ALA A 161 -14.37 8.07 4.15
C ALA A 161 -15.34 8.78 5.13
N LEU A 162 -15.34 8.42 6.41
CA LEU A 162 -16.14 9.09 7.45
C LEU A 162 -15.57 10.45 7.86
N LEU A 163 -14.29 10.68 7.59
CA LEU A 163 -13.57 11.92 7.90
C LEU A 163 -13.49 12.87 6.70
N LEU A 164 -13.79 12.37 5.51
CA LEU A 164 -13.92 13.21 4.31
C LEU A 164 -15.25 13.98 4.37
N PRO A 165 -15.26 15.28 4.03
CA PRO A 165 -16.49 16.03 3.88
C PRO A 165 -17.42 15.29 2.91
N ALA A 166 -18.70 15.15 3.26
CA ALA A 166 -19.67 14.52 2.38
C ALA A 166 -19.82 15.36 1.10
N GLY A 167 -19.13 14.94 0.04
CA GLY A 167 -19.42 15.33 -1.34
C GLY A 167 -18.31 16.11 -2.05
N GLY A 168 -17.75 15.47 -3.08
CA GLY A 168 -17.72 16.09 -4.40
C GLY A 168 -18.45 15.12 -5.33
N SER A 169 -19.51 15.57 -6.00
CA SER A 169 -20.09 14.82 -7.11
C SER A 169 -18.98 14.36 -8.04
N ALA A 170 -19.08 13.14 -8.58
CA ALA A 170 -18.20 12.72 -9.66
C ALA A 170 -18.18 13.84 -10.70
N SER A 171 -17.00 14.43 -10.93
CA SER A 171 -16.84 15.37 -12.04
C SER A 171 -17.33 14.64 -13.29
N PRO A 172 -18.31 15.20 -14.03
CA PRO A 172 -18.72 14.57 -15.28
C PRO A 172 -17.47 14.40 -16.16
N PRO A 173 -17.41 13.31 -16.94
CA PRO A 173 -16.25 13.06 -17.79
C PRO A 173 -15.97 14.30 -18.64
N PRO A 174 -14.69 14.65 -18.88
CA PRO A 174 -14.35 15.83 -19.66
C PRO A 174 -15.09 15.76 -21.00
N THR A 175 -15.96 16.74 -21.24
CA THR A 175 -16.65 16.88 -22.52
C THR A 175 -15.60 17.04 -23.60
N ALA A 176 -15.67 16.19 -24.62
CA ALA A 176 -14.76 16.21 -25.75
C ALA A 176 -14.67 17.63 -26.35
N PRO A 177 -13.49 18.07 -26.82
CA PRO A 177 -13.32 19.43 -27.32
C PRO A 177 -14.25 19.68 -28.51
N ARG A 178 -15.05 20.75 -28.43
CA ARG A 178 -15.85 21.24 -29.56
C ARG A 178 -14.91 21.55 -30.73
N ARG A 179 -15.14 20.87 -31.85
CA ARG A 179 -14.54 21.25 -33.15
C ARG A 179 -14.95 22.69 -33.49
N PRO A 180 -14.03 23.54 -33.97
CA PRO A 180 -14.38 24.89 -34.37
C PRO A 180 -15.04 24.88 -35.76
N GLY A 181 -16.18 25.58 -35.86
CA GLY A 181 -16.63 26.28 -37.06
C GLY A 181 -17.26 25.45 -38.19
N GLY A 182 -18.56 25.63 -38.40
CA GLY A 182 -19.26 25.31 -39.64
C GLY A 182 -20.57 26.09 -39.71
N ARG A 183 -20.66 27.03 -40.66
CA ARG A 183 -21.77 27.99 -40.85
C ARG A 183 -23.05 27.35 -41.40
N SER A 184 -24.17 27.98 -41.04
CA SER A 184 -25.37 28.31 -41.84
C SER A 184 -26.26 27.17 -42.37
N SER A 185 -27.52 27.16 -41.95
CA SER A 185 -28.66 27.53 -42.82
C SER A 185 -29.98 27.61 -42.04
N ALA A 186 -30.78 28.62 -42.37
CA ALA A 186 -32.10 28.90 -41.84
C ALA A 186 -33.17 27.86 -42.21
N SER A 187 -34.23 27.74 -41.39
CA SER A 187 -35.63 27.99 -41.78
C SER A 187 -36.60 27.69 -40.62
N CYS A 188 -37.51 28.65 -40.38
CA CYS A 188 -38.70 28.64 -39.52
C CYS A 188 -39.80 27.66 -40.05
N PRO A 189 -41.03 27.51 -39.45
CA PRO A 189 -41.66 28.37 -38.43
C PRO A 189 -42.52 27.71 -37.30
N ALA A 190 -42.86 28.57 -36.32
CA ALA A 190 -44.12 28.73 -35.55
C ALA A 190 -44.84 27.48 -34.98
N THR A 191 -45.34 27.48 -33.73
CA THR A 191 -46.52 28.27 -33.31
C THR A 191 -46.74 28.24 -31.78
N SER A 192 -47.28 29.36 -31.29
CA SER A 192 -47.78 29.83 -29.98
C SER A 192 -48.11 28.90 -28.79
N TYR A 193 -47.63 29.36 -27.61
CA TYR A 193 -48.33 29.69 -26.34
C TYR A 193 -49.78 29.15 -26.07
N ALA A 194 -49.89 28.26 -25.06
CA ALA A 194 -50.69 28.23 -23.79
C ALA A 194 -52.10 28.88 -23.67
N PRO A 195 -52.88 28.73 -22.56
CA PRO A 195 -52.87 27.79 -21.41
C PRO A 195 -54.29 27.22 -21.04
N ALA A 196 -54.36 26.51 -19.89
CA ALA A 196 -55.44 26.51 -18.88
C ALA A 196 -56.20 25.19 -18.61
N SER A 197 -56.02 24.68 -17.38
CA SER A 197 -57.00 23.93 -16.57
C SER A 197 -58.24 24.82 -16.27
N PRO A 198 -59.29 24.40 -15.51
CA PRO A 198 -59.52 23.14 -14.79
C PRO A 198 -60.94 22.54 -14.92
N SER A 199 -61.08 21.25 -14.55
CA SER A 199 -62.00 20.68 -13.54
C SER A 199 -61.96 19.16 -13.64
#